data_AF-A0A1I3YSF4-F1
#
_entry.id   AF-A0A1I3YSF4-F1
#
_cell.length_a   1.000
_cell.length_b   1.000
_cell.length_c   1.000
_cell.angle_alpha   90.00
_cell.angle_beta   90.00
_cell.angle_gamma   90.00
#
_symmetry.space_group_name_H-M   'P 1'
#
loop_
_entity.id
_entity.type
_entity.pdbx_description
1 polymer ?
#
loop_
_entity_poly.entity_id
_entity_poly.type
_entity_poly.pdbx_seq_one_letter_code
_entity_poly.pdbx_strand_id
1 'polypeptide(L)'
;MKHHLCLVSVLLSLALLPAVAFATPAEEAKYFYDVIVSGPTDKELSSEVIVVRAAYTTSLFRLGGKSMDASEKQYVFNELLNKGLQGDIHALAMASVLPHVDPEFSAGHDVSPIGPWLIRHLGEAEGHWLLGVFYLHWLSGSPPLSHAPVYMNAPDHFRKSALAGNRKSMLFTSDYAPKGDDFTPPPGQELEHPMADFIAKGDRENWYWKVRAAELGDAWANYFVGNKYAHVQPGWPVEETSRMVLYYWDRAARFGFSDTAAWLTLILDDGENTDSGTKIVTKQDCKKAFFYSALLARMETDGGYLKDKKKSKAGAAAEFHAKKFLKGIPKINFAPCMTQSQYEAALKESKIAYDEFKARQAEEKAAQQALYDKAREALPELRAELAAVGVKIGEGQ
;
A
#
# COMPACT_ATOMS: atom_id res chain seq x y z
N MET A 1 21.25 -54.88 7.17
CA MET A 1 19.97 -54.24 7.57
C MET A 1 20.15 -52.72 7.71
N LYS A 2 20.31 -51.99 6.61
CA LYS A 2 20.57 -50.54 6.63
C LYS A 2 19.72 -49.75 5.61
N HIS A 3 18.61 -50.31 5.11
CA HIS A 3 17.80 -49.70 4.04
C HIS A 3 16.30 -49.60 4.32
N HIS A 4 15.84 -49.70 5.58
CA HIS A 4 14.40 -49.59 5.90
C HIS A 4 14.00 -48.41 6.81
N LEU A 5 14.92 -47.49 7.16
CA LEU A 5 14.56 -46.30 7.95
C LEU A 5 14.38 -45.01 7.14
N CYS A 6 14.67 -44.97 5.83
CA CYS A 6 14.52 -43.74 5.03
C CYS A 6 13.18 -43.58 4.32
N LEU A 7 12.32 -44.60 4.26
CA LEU A 7 11.06 -44.53 3.51
C LEU A 7 9.83 -44.15 4.37
N VAL A 8 9.91 -44.25 5.70
CA VAL A 8 8.78 -43.90 6.59
C VAL A 8 8.79 -42.41 6.99
N SER A 9 9.94 -41.73 6.94
CA SER A 9 10.02 -40.28 7.23
C SER A 9 9.61 -39.38 6.05
N VAL A 10 9.71 -39.87 4.81
CA VAL A 10 9.32 -39.07 3.62
C VAL A 10 7.81 -39.11 3.39
N LEU A 11 7.14 -40.22 3.72
CA LEU A 11 5.69 -40.35 3.53
C LEU A 11 4.84 -39.73 4.66
N LEU A 12 5.38 -39.57 5.87
CA LEU A 12 4.65 -38.91 6.96
C LEU A 12 4.76 -37.37 6.94
N SER A 13 5.69 -36.82 6.15
CA SER A 13 5.91 -35.37 6.02
C SER A 13 5.10 -34.73 4.87
N LEU A 14 4.42 -35.53 4.04
CA LEU A 14 3.60 -35.07 2.91
C LEU A 14 2.09 -35.05 3.21
N ALA A 15 1.65 -35.57 4.36
CA ALA A 15 0.24 -35.56 4.78
C ALA A 15 -0.09 -34.46 5.82
N LEU A 16 0.90 -33.65 6.21
CA LEU A 16 0.76 -32.49 7.10
C LEU A 16 1.37 -31.23 6.48
N LEU A 17 1.25 -31.08 5.16
CA LEU A 17 1.12 -29.72 4.65
C LEU A 17 -0.16 -29.19 5.30
N PRO A 18 -0.13 -28.11 6.12
CA PRO A 18 -1.35 -27.35 6.27
C PRO A 18 -1.78 -27.07 4.84
N ALA A 19 -3.00 -27.50 4.46
CA ALA A 19 -3.65 -26.96 3.29
C ALA A 19 -3.32 -25.48 3.30
N VAL A 20 -2.60 -24.99 2.29
CA VAL A 20 -2.18 -23.59 2.21
C VAL A 20 -3.46 -22.82 2.44
N ALA A 21 -3.65 -22.34 3.67
CA ALA A 21 -4.84 -21.61 4.03
C ALA A 21 -4.62 -20.33 3.23
N PHE A 22 -5.34 -20.22 2.10
CA PHE A 22 -5.47 -18.95 1.42
C PHE A 22 -5.79 -17.96 2.53
N ALA A 23 -4.98 -16.90 2.60
CA ALA A 23 -5.19 -15.84 3.57
C ALA A 23 -6.68 -15.50 3.51
N THR A 24 -7.33 -15.49 4.66
CA THR A 24 -8.74 -15.11 4.69
C THR A 24 -8.84 -13.71 4.08
N PRO A 25 -9.92 -13.36 3.37
CA PRO A 25 -10.11 -12.01 2.86
C PRO A 25 -9.90 -10.89 3.91
N ALA A 26 -10.06 -11.20 5.20
CA ALA A 26 -9.72 -10.33 6.33
C ALA A 26 -8.21 -10.22 6.60
N GLU A 27 -7.44 -11.29 6.46
CA GLU A 27 -5.97 -11.29 6.52
C GLU A 27 -5.36 -10.62 5.29
N GLU A 28 -5.97 -10.79 4.11
CA GLU A 28 -5.59 -10.06 2.89
C GLU A 28 -5.91 -8.57 3.04
N ALA A 29 -7.08 -8.19 3.55
CA ALA A 29 -7.41 -6.79 3.83
C ALA A 29 -6.50 -6.17 4.91
N LYS A 30 -6.11 -6.93 5.94
CA LYS A 30 -5.17 -6.50 6.98
C LYS A 30 -3.75 -6.35 6.44
N TYR A 31 -3.24 -7.32 5.68
CA TYR A 31 -1.95 -7.21 4.99
C TYR A 31 -1.97 -6.02 4.03
N PHE A 32 -3.04 -5.85 3.28
CA PHE A 32 -3.22 -4.73 2.37
C PHE A 32 -3.21 -3.38 3.13
N TYR A 33 -3.88 -3.29 4.28
CA TYR A 33 -3.93 -2.09 5.12
C TYR A 33 -2.60 -1.78 5.84
N ASP A 34 -1.99 -2.78 6.47
CA ASP A 34 -0.77 -2.64 7.28
C ASP A 34 0.49 -2.54 6.42
N VAL A 35 0.47 -3.08 5.20
CA VAL A 35 1.67 -3.24 4.36
C VAL A 35 1.56 -2.46 3.04
N ILE A 36 0.41 -2.42 2.35
CA ILE A 36 0.34 -2.01 0.93
C ILE A 36 -0.28 -0.62 0.70
N VAL A 37 -1.43 -0.27 1.28
CA VAL A 37 -2.18 0.92 0.83
C VAL A 37 -1.63 2.21 1.37
N SER A 38 -1.16 2.21 2.62
CA SER A 38 -1.30 3.41 3.45
C SER A 38 -2.70 4.02 3.23
N GLY A 39 -3.74 3.33 3.71
CA GLY A 39 -5.06 3.96 3.89
C GLY A 39 -4.92 5.21 4.76
N PRO A 40 -5.98 5.97 5.08
CA PRO A 40 -5.90 6.92 6.16
C PRO A 40 -5.34 6.14 7.34
N THR A 41 -4.09 6.40 7.70
CA THR A 41 -3.44 5.66 8.76
C THR A 41 -4.31 5.83 10.00
N ASP A 42 -4.19 4.97 11.01
CA ASP A 42 -4.88 5.23 12.29
C ASP A 42 -4.51 6.63 12.87
N LYS A 43 -3.50 7.32 12.31
CA LYS A 43 -3.13 8.71 12.62
C LYS A 43 -3.90 9.78 11.83
N GLU A 44 -4.56 9.43 10.73
CA GLU A 44 -5.34 10.32 9.85
C GLU A 44 -6.84 10.23 10.10
N LEU A 45 -7.29 9.14 10.75
CA LEU A 45 -8.64 9.04 11.30
C LEU A 45 -8.77 9.96 12.53
N SER A 46 -9.96 10.55 12.71
CA SER A 46 -10.26 11.23 13.97
C SER A 46 -10.26 10.23 15.13
N SER A 47 -9.88 10.68 16.33
CA SER A 47 -9.90 9.87 17.54
C SER A 47 -11.23 9.15 17.76
N GLU A 48 -12.32 9.80 17.37
CA GLU A 48 -13.68 9.34 17.49
C GLU A 48 -13.99 8.23 16.48
N VAL A 49 -13.54 8.36 15.23
CA VAL A 49 -13.65 7.28 14.22
C VAL A 49 -12.87 6.04 14.68
N ILE A 50 -11.70 6.23 15.29
CA ILE A 50 -10.91 5.14 15.87
C ILE A 50 -11.66 4.48 17.02
N VAL A 51 -12.24 5.26 17.94
CA VAL A 51 -13.01 4.76 19.09
C VAL A 51 -14.24 3.98 18.62
N VAL A 52 -14.99 4.53 17.66
CA VAL A 52 -16.16 3.87 17.05
C VAL A 52 -15.75 2.54 16.41
N ARG A 53 -14.68 2.53 15.62
CA ARG A 53 -14.12 1.30 15.01
C ARG A 53 -13.72 0.28 16.08
N ALA A 54 -13.04 0.73 17.14
CA ALA A 54 -12.59 -0.14 18.22
C ALA A 54 -13.78 -0.73 19.00
N ALA A 55 -14.81 0.06 19.27
CA ALA A 55 -16.02 -0.39 19.95
C ALA A 55 -16.74 -1.49 19.14
N TYR A 56 -16.91 -1.27 17.83
CA TYR A 56 -17.53 -2.25 16.95
C TYR A 56 -16.71 -3.53 16.81
N THR A 57 -15.42 -3.43 16.47
CA THR A 57 -14.55 -4.61 16.30
C THR A 57 -14.46 -5.41 17.59
N THR A 58 -14.32 -4.75 18.75
CA THR A 58 -14.34 -5.44 20.06
C THR A 58 -15.65 -6.18 20.29
N SER A 59 -16.78 -5.66 19.83
CA SER A 59 -18.08 -6.33 19.97
C SER A 59 -18.21 -7.61 19.13
N LEU A 60 -17.53 -7.67 17.97
CA LEU A 60 -17.50 -8.86 17.11
C LEU A 60 -16.67 -10.01 17.69
N PHE A 61 -15.63 -9.71 18.48
CA PHE A 61 -14.67 -10.69 18.99
C PHE A 61 -14.88 -11.14 20.44
N ARG A 62 -15.94 -10.67 21.12
CA ARG A 62 -16.24 -11.12 22.49
C ARG A 62 -16.76 -12.57 22.49
N LEU A 63 -15.86 -13.54 22.70
CA LEU A 63 -16.20 -14.92 23.05
C LEU A 63 -17.06 -14.94 24.32
N GLY A 64 -18.37 -15.18 24.15
CA GLY A 64 -19.35 -15.24 25.25
C GLY A 64 -19.90 -13.90 25.73
N GLY A 65 -19.60 -12.78 25.05
CA GLY A 65 -20.15 -11.46 25.38
C GLY A 65 -21.25 -11.01 24.43
N LYS A 66 -22.19 -10.23 24.95
CA LYS A 66 -23.29 -9.62 24.18
C LYS A 66 -22.71 -8.76 23.04
N SER A 67 -23.11 -9.04 21.80
CA SER A 67 -22.90 -8.13 20.66
C SER A 67 -23.55 -6.77 20.96
N MET A 68 -23.12 -5.71 20.25
CA MET A 68 -23.81 -4.41 20.36
C MET A 68 -25.31 -4.61 20.15
N ASP A 69 -26.12 -4.08 21.07
CA ASP A 69 -27.56 -4.05 20.85
C ASP A 69 -27.96 -2.91 19.90
N ALA A 70 -29.22 -2.93 19.45
CA ALA A 70 -29.71 -1.96 18.47
C ALA A 70 -29.54 -0.50 18.93
N SER A 71 -29.62 -0.23 20.24
CA SER A 71 -29.46 1.12 20.77
C SER A 71 -28.01 1.59 20.72
N GLU A 72 -27.06 0.69 21.02
CA GLU A 72 -25.63 0.95 20.91
C GLU A 72 -25.22 1.17 19.44
N LYS A 73 -25.76 0.37 18.51
CA LYS A 73 -25.51 0.53 17.06
C LYS A 73 -26.02 1.88 16.56
N GLN A 74 -27.25 2.24 16.92
CA GLN A 74 -27.86 3.51 16.51
C GLN A 74 -27.10 4.71 17.09
N TYR A 75 -26.65 4.62 18.34
CA TYR A 75 -25.82 5.66 18.96
C TYR A 75 -24.51 5.88 18.18
N VAL A 76 -23.79 4.80 17.89
CA VAL A 76 -22.53 4.85 17.12
C VAL A 76 -22.75 5.44 15.73
N PHE A 77 -23.81 5.04 15.05
CA PHE A 77 -24.15 5.57 13.73
C PHE A 77 -24.47 7.07 13.78
N ASN A 78 -25.26 7.51 14.75
CA ASN A 78 -25.62 8.91 14.92
C ASN A 78 -24.39 9.78 15.23
N GLU A 79 -23.44 9.28 16.02
CA GLU A 79 -22.16 9.98 16.27
C GLU A 79 -21.35 10.16 14.99
N LEU A 80 -21.21 9.10 14.16
CA LEU A 80 -20.53 9.20 12.87
C LEU A 80 -21.21 10.22 11.95
N LEU A 81 -22.54 10.17 11.85
CA LEU A 81 -23.31 11.09 11.02
C LEU A 81 -23.17 12.53 11.51
N ASN A 82 -23.30 12.79 12.81
CA ASN A 82 -23.16 14.12 13.39
C ASN A 82 -21.76 14.69 13.14
N LYS A 83 -20.70 13.90 13.36
CA LYS A 83 -19.32 14.32 13.09
C LYS A 83 -19.08 14.56 11.61
N GLY A 84 -19.61 13.69 10.75
CA GLY A 84 -19.55 13.84 9.31
C GLY A 84 -20.14 15.17 8.85
N LEU A 85 -21.32 15.49 9.37
CA LEU A 85 -22.01 16.74 9.10
C LEU A 85 -21.35 17.95 9.78
N GLN A 86 -20.45 17.77 10.75
CA GLN A 86 -19.61 18.83 11.31
C GLN A 86 -18.30 19.06 10.54
N GLY A 87 -18.00 18.25 9.52
CA GLY A 87 -16.80 18.41 8.68
C GLY A 87 -15.85 17.21 8.66
N ASP A 88 -16.13 16.15 9.40
CA ASP A 88 -15.31 14.94 9.39
C ASP A 88 -15.68 14.04 8.20
N ILE A 89 -15.03 14.27 7.06
CA ILE A 89 -15.26 13.52 5.82
C ILE A 89 -15.03 12.00 6.00
N HIS A 90 -14.13 11.59 6.90
CA HIS A 90 -13.91 10.18 7.21
C HIS A 90 -15.10 9.57 7.96
N ALA A 91 -15.59 10.25 8.99
CA ALA A 91 -16.80 9.82 9.71
C ALA A 91 -18.01 9.74 8.77
N LEU A 92 -18.12 10.69 7.84
CA LEU A 92 -19.19 10.72 6.85
C LEU A 92 -19.11 9.54 5.86
N ALA A 93 -17.93 9.22 5.34
CA ALA A 93 -17.73 8.06 4.48
C ALA A 93 -17.99 6.75 5.23
N MET A 94 -17.59 6.66 6.49
CA MET A 94 -17.88 5.51 7.35
C MET A 94 -19.38 5.34 7.59
N ALA A 95 -20.12 6.43 7.86
CA ALA A 95 -21.57 6.43 7.99
C ALA A 95 -22.29 6.02 6.69
N SER A 96 -21.72 6.35 5.52
CA SER A 96 -22.26 5.92 4.23
C SER A 96 -22.12 4.41 4.00
N VAL A 97 -21.06 3.79 4.51
CA VAL A 97 -20.74 2.38 4.25
C VAL A 97 -21.38 1.44 5.27
N LEU A 98 -21.43 1.85 6.53
CA LEU A 98 -21.85 1.03 7.66
C LEU A 98 -23.21 0.33 7.47
N PRO A 99 -24.26 0.98 6.91
CA PRO A 99 -25.55 0.33 6.65
C PRO A 99 -25.50 -0.84 5.67
N HIS A 100 -24.51 -0.86 4.77
CA HIS A 100 -24.34 -1.93 3.81
C HIS A 100 -23.61 -3.15 4.42
N VAL A 101 -22.92 -2.93 5.54
CA VAL A 101 -22.28 -3.96 6.34
C VAL A 101 -23.30 -4.57 7.29
N ASP A 102 -24.01 -3.73 8.03
CA ASP A 102 -25.03 -4.12 9.00
C ASP A 102 -26.19 -3.09 8.96
N PRO A 103 -27.34 -3.45 8.34
CA PRO A 103 -28.47 -2.53 8.19
C PRO A 103 -29.08 -2.04 9.50
N GLU A 104 -28.82 -2.69 10.65
CA GLU A 104 -29.34 -2.26 11.94
C GLU A 104 -28.75 -0.93 12.41
N PHE A 105 -27.59 -0.51 11.88
CA PHE A 105 -26.96 0.76 12.24
C PHE A 105 -27.74 1.99 11.80
N SER A 106 -28.43 1.91 10.66
CA SER A 106 -29.21 3.03 10.12
C SER A 106 -30.70 2.75 10.15
N ALA A 107 -31.18 1.96 11.11
CA ALA A 107 -32.59 1.65 11.22
C ALA A 107 -33.41 2.96 11.33
N GLY A 108 -34.17 3.28 10.28
CA GLY A 108 -34.97 4.50 10.19
C GLY A 108 -34.27 5.74 9.61
N HIS A 109 -33.04 5.62 9.10
CA HIS A 109 -32.31 6.70 8.43
C HIS A 109 -31.95 6.31 7.00
N ASP A 110 -32.47 7.06 6.01
CA ASP A 110 -32.01 6.94 4.63
C ASP A 110 -30.74 7.77 4.43
N VAL A 111 -29.59 7.08 4.40
CA VAL A 111 -28.28 7.71 4.14
C VAL A 111 -27.73 7.39 2.75
N SER A 112 -28.58 6.90 1.85
CA SER A 112 -28.21 6.69 0.45
C SER A 112 -27.69 7.94 -0.28
N PRO A 113 -28.00 9.20 0.11
CA PRO A 113 -27.41 10.38 -0.51
C PRO A 113 -25.91 10.59 -0.23
N ILE A 114 -25.38 10.06 0.89
CA ILE A 114 -24.02 10.39 1.36
C ILE A 114 -22.94 9.93 0.38
N GLY A 115 -23.00 8.67 -0.08
CA GLY A 115 -22.01 8.11 -1.01
C GLY A 115 -21.91 8.87 -2.33
N PRO A 116 -23.02 9.08 -3.06
CA PRO A 116 -23.04 9.93 -4.24
C PRO A 116 -22.54 11.36 -3.99
N TRP A 117 -22.91 11.96 -2.85
CA TRP A 117 -22.42 13.29 -2.49
C TRP A 117 -20.89 13.32 -2.31
N LEU A 118 -20.31 12.33 -1.63
CA LEU A 118 -18.86 12.19 -1.47
C LEU A 118 -18.16 12.09 -2.83
N ILE A 119 -18.68 11.26 -3.75
CA ILE A 119 -18.11 11.10 -5.09
C ILE A 119 -18.19 12.40 -5.89
N ARG A 120 -19.33 13.12 -5.84
CA ARG A 120 -19.48 14.40 -6.55
C ARG A 120 -18.48 15.46 -6.09
N HIS A 121 -18.23 15.56 -4.78
CA HIS A 121 -17.44 16.65 -4.21
C HIS A 121 -15.95 16.34 -4.05
N LEU A 122 -15.59 15.07 -3.82
CA LEU A 122 -14.20 14.61 -3.80
C LEU A 122 -13.69 14.21 -5.20
N GLY A 123 -14.60 13.93 -6.14
CA GLY A 123 -14.29 13.40 -7.46
C GLY A 123 -14.21 11.88 -7.50
N GLU A 124 -14.29 11.33 -8.71
CA GLU A 124 -14.31 9.87 -8.96
C GLU A 124 -13.10 9.14 -8.33
N ALA A 125 -11.90 9.72 -8.42
CA ALA A 125 -10.68 9.11 -7.90
C ALA A 125 -10.63 9.07 -6.36
N GLU A 126 -10.93 10.18 -5.68
CA GLU A 126 -10.80 10.24 -4.22
C GLU A 126 -12.05 9.69 -3.52
N GLY A 127 -13.25 10.03 -4.02
CA GLY A 127 -14.51 9.58 -3.43
C GLY A 127 -14.68 8.07 -3.48
N HIS A 128 -14.36 7.44 -4.62
CA HIS A 128 -14.39 5.98 -4.68
C HIS A 128 -13.26 5.31 -3.89
N TRP A 129 -12.04 5.88 -3.87
CA TRP A 129 -10.96 5.36 -3.01
C TRP A 129 -11.37 5.36 -1.54
N LEU A 130 -11.89 6.49 -1.05
CA LEU A 130 -12.31 6.66 0.33
C LEU A 130 -13.39 5.64 0.74
N LEU A 131 -14.44 5.51 -0.08
CA LEU A 131 -15.50 4.54 0.16
C LEU A 131 -14.97 3.10 0.14
N GLY A 132 -14.12 2.75 -0.84
CA GLY A 132 -13.49 1.43 -0.93
C GLY A 132 -12.65 1.10 0.31
N VAL A 133 -11.86 2.06 0.79
CA VAL A 133 -11.08 1.92 2.02
C VAL A 133 -11.99 1.69 3.24
N PHE A 134 -13.09 2.43 3.36
CA PHE A 134 -14.01 2.21 4.48
C PHE A 134 -14.76 0.87 4.40
N TYR A 135 -15.08 0.35 3.22
CA TYR A 135 -15.53 -1.04 3.09
C TYR A 135 -14.49 -2.02 3.64
N LEU A 136 -13.19 -1.84 3.31
CA LEU A 136 -12.12 -2.69 3.84
C LEU A 136 -11.90 -2.53 5.35
N HIS A 137 -12.05 -1.33 5.90
CA HIS A 137 -11.89 -1.11 7.35
C HIS A 137 -12.81 -2.00 8.16
N TRP A 138 -14.03 -2.25 7.68
CA TRP A 138 -14.96 -3.19 8.29
C TRP A 138 -14.56 -4.67 8.10
N LEU A 139 -13.77 -4.99 7.08
CA LEU A 139 -13.19 -6.33 6.86
C LEU A 139 -12.02 -6.66 7.80
N SER A 140 -11.35 -5.66 8.41
CA SER A 140 -10.19 -5.88 9.30
C SER A 140 -10.51 -6.62 10.61
N GLY A 141 -11.76 -7.06 10.81
CA GLY A 141 -12.25 -7.80 11.96
C GLY A 141 -12.85 -9.19 11.66
N SER A 142 -12.42 -9.89 10.60
CA SER A 142 -12.95 -11.23 10.22
C SER A 142 -14.48 -11.30 10.24
N PRO A 143 -15.19 -10.43 9.50
CA PRO A 143 -16.64 -10.44 9.50
C PRO A 143 -17.14 -11.80 8.99
N PRO A 144 -18.21 -12.36 9.57
CA PRO A 144 -18.76 -13.63 9.10
C PRO A 144 -19.15 -13.54 7.62
N LEU A 145 -19.06 -14.67 6.89
CA LEU A 145 -19.32 -14.80 5.44
C LEU A 145 -20.68 -14.22 4.98
N SER A 146 -21.61 -13.97 5.90
CA SER A 146 -22.87 -13.25 5.66
C SER A 146 -22.69 -11.78 5.22
N HIS A 147 -21.49 -11.21 5.32
CA HIS A 147 -21.16 -9.83 4.88
C HIS A 147 -20.75 -9.75 3.40
N ALA A 148 -21.40 -10.54 2.54
CA ALA A 148 -21.17 -10.59 1.09
C ALA A 148 -21.13 -9.21 0.37
N PRO A 149 -21.92 -8.18 0.76
CA PRO A 149 -21.85 -6.87 0.12
C PRO A 149 -20.47 -6.20 0.24
N VAL A 150 -19.74 -6.44 1.34
CA VAL A 150 -18.45 -5.78 1.58
C VAL A 150 -17.36 -6.31 0.64
N TYR A 151 -17.38 -7.62 0.38
CA TYR A 151 -16.47 -8.28 -0.56
C TYR A 151 -16.74 -7.90 -2.02
N MET A 152 -17.94 -7.43 -2.34
CA MET A 152 -18.30 -6.97 -3.69
C MET A 152 -18.09 -5.46 -3.87
N ASN A 153 -18.44 -4.67 -2.85
CA ASN A 153 -18.44 -3.22 -2.95
C ASN A 153 -17.03 -2.63 -2.87
N ALA A 154 -16.14 -3.15 -2.01
CA ALA A 154 -14.79 -2.61 -1.93
C ALA A 154 -14.06 -2.71 -3.29
N PRO A 155 -13.97 -3.90 -3.94
CA PRO A 155 -13.33 -4.02 -5.24
C PRO A 155 -13.96 -3.15 -6.33
N ASP A 156 -15.29 -2.99 -6.35
CA ASP A 156 -15.97 -2.12 -7.32
C ASP A 156 -15.58 -0.64 -7.14
N HIS A 157 -15.58 -0.15 -5.90
CA HIS A 157 -15.11 1.20 -5.58
C HIS A 157 -13.64 1.39 -5.96
N PHE A 158 -12.75 0.47 -5.60
CA PHE A 158 -11.35 0.59 -6.00
C PHE A 158 -11.18 0.55 -7.52
N ARG A 159 -11.94 -0.28 -8.25
CA ARG A 159 -11.88 -0.32 -9.71
C ARG A 159 -12.29 1.03 -10.33
N LYS A 160 -13.40 1.62 -9.88
CA LYS A 160 -13.85 2.95 -10.33
C LYS A 160 -12.81 4.04 -10.05
N SER A 161 -12.25 4.01 -8.85
CA SER A 161 -11.17 4.90 -8.43
C SER A 161 -9.90 4.73 -9.27
N ALA A 162 -9.49 3.49 -9.57
CA ALA A 162 -8.35 3.16 -10.41
C ALA A 162 -8.54 3.67 -11.84
N LEU A 163 -9.73 3.48 -12.42
CA LEU A 163 -10.09 4.02 -13.74
C LEU A 163 -10.05 5.55 -13.76
N ALA A 164 -10.37 6.20 -12.64
CA ALA A 164 -10.27 7.64 -12.47
C ALA A 164 -8.83 8.15 -12.19
N GLY A 165 -7.83 7.26 -12.16
CA GLY A 165 -6.42 7.63 -12.05
C GLY A 165 -5.82 7.53 -10.63
N ASN A 166 -6.54 6.97 -9.66
CA ASN A 166 -5.99 6.80 -8.30
C ASN A 166 -4.99 5.63 -8.25
N ARG A 167 -3.70 5.94 -8.15
CA ARG A 167 -2.64 4.91 -8.14
C ARG A 167 -2.71 3.94 -6.96
N LYS A 168 -3.21 4.38 -5.79
CA LYS A 168 -3.37 3.50 -4.62
C LYS A 168 -4.45 2.44 -4.90
N SER A 169 -5.54 2.86 -5.54
CA SER A 169 -6.61 1.94 -5.97
C SER A 169 -6.16 0.99 -7.07
N MET A 170 -5.33 1.43 -8.02
CA MET A 170 -4.79 0.55 -9.05
C MET A 170 -4.05 -0.66 -8.43
N LEU A 171 -3.19 -0.42 -7.43
CA LEU A 171 -2.51 -1.51 -6.76
C LEU A 171 -3.50 -2.48 -6.07
N PHE A 172 -4.56 -1.98 -5.43
CA PHE A 172 -5.59 -2.87 -4.89
C PHE A 172 -6.31 -3.67 -5.96
N THR A 173 -6.89 -2.98 -6.94
CA THR A 173 -7.70 -3.59 -8.00
C THR A 173 -6.93 -4.65 -8.74
N SER A 174 -5.60 -4.54 -8.83
CA SER A 174 -4.78 -5.57 -9.44
C SER A 174 -5.04 -6.96 -8.85
N ASP A 175 -5.03 -7.13 -7.53
CA ASP A 175 -5.17 -8.45 -6.89
C ASP A 175 -6.59 -9.00 -6.92
N TYR A 176 -7.58 -8.15 -7.23
CA TYR A 176 -8.99 -8.52 -7.46
C TYR A 176 -9.37 -8.53 -8.94
N ALA A 177 -8.41 -8.34 -9.84
CA ALA A 177 -8.68 -8.30 -11.27
C ALA A 177 -9.16 -9.68 -11.75
N PRO A 178 -10.24 -9.74 -12.55
CA PRO A 178 -10.68 -10.99 -13.15
C PRO A 178 -9.58 -11.55 -14.05
N LYS A 179 -9.49 -12.88 -14.10
CA LYS A 179 -8.64 -13.55 -15.09
C LYS A 179 -9.31 -13.49 -16.46
N GLY A 180 -8.53 -13.18 -17.48
CA GLY A 180 -8.99 -13.06 -18.85
C GLY A 180 -8.06 -12.19 -19.70
N ASP A 181 -8.22 -12.32 -21.02
CA ASP A 181 -7.45 -11.58 -22.02
C ASP A 181 -8.22 -10.39 -22.61
N ASP A 182 -9.50 -10.23 -22.23
CA ASP A 182 -10.44 -9.25 -22.75
C ASP A 182 -10.24 -7.84 -22.17
N PHE A 183 -9.44 -7.71 -21.12
CA PHE A 183 -9.09 -6.39 -20.58
C PHE A 183 -8.34 -5.55 -21.62
N THR A 184 -8.92 -4.38 -21.91
CA THR A 184 -8.33 -3.36 -22.77
C THR A 184 -8.03 -2.13 -21.91
N PRO A 185 -6.78 -1.65 -21.88
CA PRO A 185 -6.43 -0.39 -21.24
C PRO A 185 -7.32 0.77 -21.74
N PRO A 186 -7.71 1.71 -20.86
CA PRO A 186 -8.33 2.94 -21.30
C PRO A 186 -7.46 3.67 -22.34
N PRO A 187 -8.06 4.30 -23.37
CA PRO A 187 -7.29 5.02 -24.39
C PRO A 187 -6.35 6.06 -23.80
N GLY A 188 -5.09 6.07 -24.25
CA GLY A 188 -4.06 7.01 -23.75
C GLY A 188 -3.48 6.62 -22.38
N GLN A 189 -3.84 5.45 -21.85
CA GLN A 189 -3.24 4.87 -20.64
C GLN A 189 -2.50 3.55 -20.94
N GLU A 190 -2.05 3.34 -22.17
CA GLU A 190 -1.28 2.16 -22.55
C GLU A 190 0.05 2.10 -21.77
N LEU A 191 0.48 0.88 -21.40
CA LEU A 191 1.73 0.69 -20.65
C LEU A 191 2.94 0.98 -21.53
N GLU A 192 3.96 1.61 -20.96
CA GLU A 192 5.25 1.78 -21.62
C GLU A 192 6.00 0.46 -21.74
N HIS A 193 5.83 -0.42 -20.74
CA HIS A 193 6.56 -1.68 -20.61
C HIS A 193 5.64 -2.87 -20.26
N PRO A 194 4.82 -3.34 -21.22
CA PRO A 194 3.98 -4.53 -21.01
C PRO A 194 4.84 -5.80 -20.90
N MET A 195 4.42 -6.75 -20.06
CA MET A 195 5.06 -8.07 -19.96
C MET A 195 4.22 -9.12 -20.69
N ALA A 196 4.79 -9.79 -21.69
CA ALA A 196 4.08 -10.75 -22.54
C ALA A 196 3.53 -11.96 -21.78
N ASP A 197 4.23 -12.45 -20.75
CA ASP A 197 3.85 -13.65 -20.01
C ASP A 197 2.55 -13.48 -19.21
N PHE A 198 2.24 -12.27 -18.75
CA PHE A 198 0.99 -12.00 -18.04
C PHE A 198 -0.21 -12.00 -18.97
N ILE A 199 0.00 -11.64 -20.24
CA ILE A 199 -1.03 -11.78 -21.28
C ILE A 199 -1.29 -13.27 -21.50
N ALA A 200 -0.26 -14.10 -21.66
CA ALA A 200 -0.45 -15.53 -21.90
C ALA A 200 -1.12 -16.31 -20.74
N LYS A 201 -1.04 -15.80 -19.51
CA LYS A 201 -1.62 -16.42 -18.31
C LYS A 201 -3.04 -15.94 -17.98
N GLY A 202 -3.60 -15.02 -18.76
CA GLY A 202 -4.87 -14.38 -18.44
C GLY A 202 -4.79 -13.44 -17.24
N ASP A 203 -3.60 -12.99 -16.85
CA ASP A 203 -3.37 -12.06 -15.73
C ASP A 203 -3.08 -10.64 -16.25
N ARG A 204 -3.54 -10.32 -17.47
CA ARG A 204 -3.25 -9.06 -18.17
C ARG A 204 -3.70 -7.84 -17.38
N GLU A 205 -4.92 -7.87 -16.84
CA GLU A 205 -5.45 -6.76 -16.07
C GLU A 205 -4.71 -6.55 -14.74
N ASN A 206 -4.39 -7.65 -14.02
CA ASN A 206 -3.57 -7.59 -12.81
C ASN A 206 -2.24 -6.88 -13.07
N TRP A 207 -1.53 -7.31 -14.13
CA TRP A 207 -0.26 -6.71 -14.51
C TRP A 207 -0.40 -5.25 -14.91
N TYR A 208 -1.43 -4.93 -15.70
CA TYR A 208 -1.71 -3.58 -16.14
C TYR A 208 -1.82 -2.62 -14.96
N TRP A 209 -2.66 -2.94 -13.97
CA TRP A 209 -2.85 -2.05 -12.83
C TRP A 209 -1.59 -1.89 -11.99
N LYS A 210 -0.78 -2.94 -11.82
CA LYS A 210 0.51 -2.86 -11.10
C LYS A 210 1.51 -1.96 -11.82
N VAL A 211 1.68 -2.12 -13.12
CA VAL A 211 2.61 -1.27 -13.89
C VAL A 211 2.11 0.17 -13.92
N ARG A 212 0.81 0.38 -14.10
CA ARG A 212 0.24 1.74 -14.13
C ARG A 212 0.42 2.47 -12.80
N ALA A 213 0.19 1.79 -11.68
CA ALA A 213 0.48 2.34 -10.36
C ALA A 213 1.97 2.72 -10.22
N ALA A 214 2.88 1.87 -10.72
CA ALA A 214 4.32 2.12 -10.69
C ALA A 214 4.74 3.33 -11.56
N GLU A 215 4.17 3.47 -12.75
CA GLU A 215 4.36 4.61 -13.65
C GLU A 215 3.92 5.93 -13.00
N LEU A 216 2.82 5.89 -12.23
CA LEU A 216 2.29 7.02 -11.45
C LEU A 216 3.02 7.26 -10.11
N GLY A 217 4.11 6.54 -9.86
CA GLY A 217 5.02 6.79 -8.75
C GLY A 217 4.69 6.06 -7.45
N ASP A 218 3.84 5.03 -7.49
CA ASP A 218 3.60 4.19 -6.31
C ASP A 218 4.84 3.34 -5.99
N ALA A 219 5.41 3.53 -4.79
CA ALA A 219 6.67 2.89 -4.41
C ALA A 219 6.56 1.37 -4.30
N TRP A 220 5.42 0.88 -3.78
CA TRP A 220 5.14 -0.55 -3.63
C TRP A 220 4.92 -1.21 -4.98
N ALA A 221 4.14 -0.59 -5.86
CA ALA A 221 3.95 -1.07 -7.22
C ALA A 221 5.28 -1.15 -7.98
N ASN A 222 6.15 -0.13 -7.86
CA ASN A 222 7.50 -0.18 -8.42
C ASN A 222 8.30 -1.38 -7.86
N TYR A 223 8.28 -1.60 -6.54
CA TYR A 223 8.93 -2.79 -5.96
C TYR A 223 8.38 -4.10 -6.51
N PHE A 224 7.05 -4.26 -6.53
CA PHE A 224 6.41 -5.49 -7.01
C PHE A 224 6.73 -5.77 -8.47
N VAL A 225 6.64 -4.76 -9.32
CA VAL A 225 6.95 -4.89 -10.74
C VAL A 225 8.41 -5.29 -10.91
N GLY A 226 9.35 -4.60 -10.25
CA GLY A 226 10.76 -4.98 -10.26
C GLY A 226 11.01 -6.40 -9.74
N ASN A 227 10.32 -6.82 -8.69
CA ASN A 227 10.42 -8.17 -8.13
C ASN A 227 9.91 -9.24 -9.11
N LYS A 228 8.89 -8.93 -9.92
CA LYS A 228 8.41 -9.84 -10.98
C LYS A 228 9.42 -9.99 -12.10
N TYR A 229 10.13 -8.93 -12.48
CA TYR A 229 11.27 -9.07 -13.39
C TYR A 229 12.42 -9.86 -12.72
N ALA A 230 12.70 -9.65 -11.43
CA ALA A 230 13.89 -10.20 -10.78
C ALA A 230 13.95 -11.74 -10.75
N HIS A 231 12.81 -12.41 -10.77
CA HIS A 231 12.74 -13.86 -10.81
C HIS A 231 12.90 -14.34 -12.26
N VAL A 232 13.96 -15.12 -12.52
CA VAL A 232 14.36 -15.53 -13.89
C VAL A 232 13.22 -16.25 -14.61
N GLN A 233 12.71 -15.61 -15.67
CA GLN A 233 11.74 -16.21 -16.57
C GLN A 233 12.48 -16.97 -17.69
N PRO A 234 12.07 -18.21 -18.04
CA PRO A 234 12.64 -18.92 -19.19
C PRO A 234 12.54 -18.08 -20.47
N GLY A 235 13.67 -17.91 -21.18
CA GLY A 235 13.70 -17.22 -22.47
C GLY A 235 13.99 -15.71 -22.41
N TRP A 236 14.14 -15.12 -21.23
CA TRP A 236 14.46 -13.70 -21.08
C TRP A 236 15.97 -13.46 -20.92
N PRO A 237 16.58 -12.52 -21.67
CA PRO A 237 17.98 -12.15 -21.49
C PRO A 237 18.23 -11.59 -20.09
N VAL A 238 19.26 -12.09 -19.40
CA VAL A 238 19.56 -11.70 -17.99
C VAL A 238 19.83 -10.20 -17.88
N GLU A 239 20.49 -9.61 -18.89
CA GLU A 239 20.82 -8.19 -18.92
C GLU A 239 19.58 -7.31 -19.06
N GLU A 240 18.62 -7.72 -19.89
CA GLU A 240 17.36 -6.99 -20.07
C GLU A 240 16.51 -7.04 -18.81
N THR A 241 16.38 -8.23 -18.23
CA THR A 241 15.70 -8.43 -16.95
C THR A 241 16.33 -7.57 -15.86
N SER A 242 17.66 -7.60 -15.74
CA SER A 242 18.39 -6.81 -14.73
C SER A 242 18.17 -5.31 -14.91
N ARG A 243 18.14 -4.81 -16.16
CA ARG A 243 17.83 -3.41 -16.47
C ARG A 243 16.43 -3.03 -15.97
N MET A 244 15.43 -3.88 -16.18
CA MET A 244 14.06 -3.61 -15.72
C MET A 244 13.94 -3.63 -14.21
N VAL A 245 14.59 -4.60 -13.54
CA VAL A 245 14.64 -4.64 -12.07
C VAL A 245 15.23 -3.34 -11.52
N LEU A 246 16.42 -2.95 -12.00
CA LEU A 246 17.10 -1.74 -11.53
C LEU A 246 16.29 -0.47 -11.81
N TYR A 247 15.59 -0.40 -12.94
CA TYR A 247 14.72 0.72 -13.28
C TYR A 247 13.58 0.89 -12.27
N TYR A 248 12.81 -0.17 -12.02
CA TYR A 248 11.68 -0.10 -11.09
C TYR A 248 12.14 0.04 -9.64
N TRP A 249 13.22 -0.64 -9.25
CA TRP A 249 13.72 -0.58 -7.88
C TRP A 249 14.36 0.79 -7.56
N ASP A 250 15.07 1.44 -8.49
CA ASP A 250 15.55 2.83 -8.30
C ASP A 250 14.37 3.76 -7.98
N ARG A 251 13.28 3.65 -8.74
CA ARG A 251 12.04 4.40 -8.51
C ARG A 251 11.43 4.08 -7.15
N ALA A 252 11.28 2.80 -6.80
CA ALA A 252 10.73 2.37 -5.50
C ALA A 252 11.50 2.99 -4.32
N ALA A 253 12.84 2.90 -4.35
CA ALA A 253 13.70 3.47 -3.34
C ALA A 253 13.55 5.01 -3.29
N ARG A 254 13.60 5.70 -4.43
CA ARG A 254 13.41 7.16 -4.50
C ARG A 254 12.01 7.61 -4.10
N PHE A 255 11.00 6.74 -4.18
CA PHE A 255 9.63 6.99 -3.72
C PHE A 255 9.39 6.61 -2.25
N GLY A 256 10.41 6.20 -1.50
CA GLY A 256 10.30 6.00 -0.05
C GLY A 256 10.33 4.54 0.41
N PHE A 257 10.53 3.58 -0.49
CA PHE A 257 10.55 2.17 -0.10
C PHE A 257 11.95 1.73 0.35
N SER A 258 12.16 1.78 1.68
CA SER A 258 13.46 1.58 2.35
C SER A 258 14.12 0.24 2.03
N ASP A 259 13.34 -0.84 1.97
CA ASP A 259 13.86 -2.18 1.74
C ASP A 259 14.53 -2.27 0.37
N THR A 260 13.97 -1.60 -0.64
CA THR A 260 14.59 -1.55 -1.96
C THR A 260 15.88 -0.74 -1.99
N ALA A 261 16.01 0.31 -1.18
CA ALA A 261 17.29 1.00 -1.01
C ALA A 261 18.36 0.06 -0.40
N ALA A 262 17.98 -0.81 0.55
CA ALA A 262 18.89 -1.83 1.07
C ALA A 262 19.30 -2.84 -0.01
N TRP A 263 18.35 -3.37 -0.78
CA TRP A 263 18.63 -4.32 -1.86
C TRP A 263 19.54 -3.73 -2.95
N LEU A 264 19.27 -2.50 -3.39
CA LEU A 264 20.10 -1.81 -4.38
C LEU A 264 21.50 -1.53 -3.87
N THR A 265 21.67 -1.27 -2.57
CA THR A 265 23.00 -1.14 -1.96
C THR A 265 23.81 -2.41 -2.18
N LEU A 266 23.23 -3.58 -1.91
CA LEU A 266 23.91 -4.88 -2.08
C LEU A 266 24.21 -5.19 -3.54
N ILE A 267 23.22 -5.04 -4.42
CA ILE A 267 23.35 -5.32 -5.86
C ILE A 267 24.45 -4.48 -6.51
N LEU A 268 24.54 -3.19 -6.15
CA LEU A 268 25.52 -2.28 -6.74
C LEU A 268 26.89 -2.37 -6.08
N ASP A 269 26.97 -2.86 -4.83
CA ASP A 269 28.23 -3.18 -4.16
C ASP A 269 28.89 -4.40 -4.81
N ASP A 270 28.14 -5.45 -5.13
CA ASP A 270 28.72 -6.68 -5.67
C ASP A 270 28.69 -6.74 -7.21
N GLY A 271 27.77 -6.02 -7.86
CA GLY A 271 27.53 -6.09 -9.29
C GLY A 271 26.66 -7.29 -9.72
N GLU A 272 26.33 -8.19 -8.80
CA GLU A 272 25.38 -9.26 -9.04
C GLU A 272 24.54 -9.56 -7.79
N ASN A 273 23.37 -10.16 -7.99
CA ASN A 273 22.58 -10.76 -6.93
C ASN A 273 21.94 -12.04 -7.46
N THR A 274 22.17 -13.15 -6.75
CA THR A 274 21.63 -14.48 -7.04
C THR A 274 20.79 -15.06 -5.91
N ASP A 275 20.48 -14.25 -4.90
CA ASP A 275 19.75 -14.68 -3.72
C ASP A 275 18.28 -14.95 -4.04
N SER A 276 17.71 -15.93 -3.34
CA SER A 276 16.27 -16.24 -3.38
C SER A 276 15.70 -16.48 -4.79
N GLY A 277 16.52 -16.99 -5.72
CA GLY A 277 16.09 -17.26 -7.10
C GLY A 277 16.00 -16.02 -7.99
N THR A 278 16.46 -14.88 -7.51
CA THR A 278 16.71 -13.71 -8.36
C THR A 278 18.00 -13.89 -9.16
N LYS A 279 18.10 -13.27 -10.33
CA LYS A 279 19.39 -13.17 -11.05
C LYS A 279 19.50 -11.79 -11.67
N ILE A 280 20.15 -10.89 -10.95
CA ILE A 280 20.38 -9.52 -11.36
C ILE A 280 21.87 -9.35 -11.59
N VAL A 281 22.26 -8.86 -12.76
CA VAL A 281 23.65 -8.54 -13.10
C VAL A 281 23.75 -7.08 -13.51
N THR A 282 24.78 -6.40 -13.02
CA THR A 282 25.07 -5.01 -13.31
C THR A 282 26.57 -4.75 -13.19
N LYS A 283 27.01 -3.57 -13.60
CA LYS A 283 28.35 -3.12 -13.24
C LYS A 283 28.34 -2.70 -11.77
N GLN A 284 29.36 -3.14 -11.03
CA GLN A 284 29.62 -2.62 -9.69
C GLN A 284 29.71 -1.08 -9.74
N ASP A 285 28.99 -0.42 -8.83
CA ASP A 285 28.92 1.03 -8.74
C ASP A 285 28.88 1.45 -7.26
N CYS A 286 30.06 1.57 -6.67
CA CYS A 286 30.24 1.92 -5.26
C CYS A 286 29.65 3.29 -4.90
N LYS A 287 29.62 4.25 -5.84
CA LYS A 287 28.98 5.55 -5.62
C LYS A 287 27.48 5.35 -5.44
N LYS A 288 26.82 4.64 -6.35
CA LYS A 288 25.37 4.40 -6.24
C LYS A 288 25.02 3.48 -5.07
N ALA A 289 25.82 2.46 -4.79
CA ALA A 289 25.65 1.62 -3.60
C ALA A 289 25.65 2.48 -2.33
N PHE A 290 26.62 3.40 -2.19
CA PHE A 290 26.65 4.32 -1.07
C PHE A 290 25.48 5.32 -1.08
N PHE A 291 25.06 5.83 -2.23
CA PHE A 291 23.88 6.69 -2.36
C PHE A 291 22.63 6.03 -1.74
N TYR A 292 22.35 4.77 -2.08
CA TYR A 292 21.20 4.06 -1.54
C TYR A 292 21.31 3.76 -0.05
N SER A 293 22.52 3.41 0.42
CA SER A 293 22.76 3.22 1.85
C SER A 293 22.54 4.51 2.66
N ALA A 294 22.97 5.65 2.11
CA ALA A 294 22.73 6.96 2.71
C ALA A 294 21.25 7.37 2.63
N LEU A 295 20.56 7.04 1.53
CA LEU A 295 19.12 7.30 1.38
C LEU A 295 18.30 6.50 2.41
N LEU A 296 18.61 5.22 2.61
CA LEU A 296 18.01 4.40 3.66
C LEU A 296 18.20 5.03 5.05
N ALA A 297 19.43 5.46 5.37
CA ALA A 297 19.72 6.13 6.65
C ALA A 297 18.88 7.40 6.86
N ARG A 298 18.61 8.16 5.79
CA ARG A 298 17.74 9.34 5.83
C ARG A 298 16.28 8.98 6.08
N MET A 299 15.77 7.92 5.43
CA MET A 299 14.40 7.45 5.67
C MET A 299 14.19 7.04 7.13
N GLU A 300 15.17 6.37 7.74
CA GLU A 300 15.09 5.95 9.16
C GLU A 300 15.24 7.10 10.18
N THR A 301 15.80 8.24 9.76
CA THR A 301 16.15 9.34 10.67
C THR A 301 15.53 10.68 10.27
N ASP A 302 14.42 10.62 9.52
CA ASP A 302 13.67 11.79 9.07
C ASP A 302 14.56 12.85 8.39
N GLY A 303 15.38 12.39 7.44
CA GLY A 303 16.27 13.21 6.62
C GLY A 303 17.69 13.36 7.16
N GLY A 304 17.94 12.91 8.38
CA GLY A 304 19.27 12.88 8.99
C GLY A 304 20.26 11.95 8.29
N TYR A 305 21.55 12.25 8.39
CA TYR A 305 22.62 11.27 8.09
C TYR A 305 23.51 11.15 9.33
N LEU A 306 23.10 10.28 10.24
CA LEU A 306 23.69 10.17 11.58
C LEU A 306 24.68 9.01 11.62
N LYS A 307 25.98 9.32 11.57
CA LYS A 307 27.06 8.32 11.54
C LYS A 307 27.23 7.51 12.82
N ASP A 308 26.71 8.02 13.94
CA ASP A 308 26.83 7.38 15.25
C ASP A 308 25.80 6.25 15.37
N LYS A 309 26.29 5.01 15.61
CA LYS A 309 25.46 3.81 15.78
C LYS A 309 24.44 3.95 16.91
N LYS A 310 24.73 4.76 17.94
CA LYS A 310 23.79 5.05 19.03
C LYS A 310 22.61 5.91 18.58
N LYS A 311 22.79 6.70 17.51
CA LYS A 311 21.78 7.59 16.95
C LYS A 311 21.08 6.99 15.73
N SER A 312 21.79 6.20 14.92
CA SER A 312 21.23 5.51 13.77
C SER A 312 22.05 4.27 13.41
N LYS A 313 21.40 3.11 13.38
CA LYS A 313 22.03 1.87 12.93
C LYS A 313 22.31 1.92 11.42
N ALA A 314 21.34 2.36 10.61
CA ALA A 314 21.54 2.52 9.17
C ALA A 314 22.59 3.58 8.83
N GLY A 315 22.62 4.73 9.53
CA GLY A 315 23.63 5.75 9.30
C GLY A 315 25.05 5.28 9.63
N ALA A 316 25.22 4.48 10.69
CA ALA A 316 26.50 3.85 10.99
C ALA A 316 26.88 2.76 9.97
N ALA A 317 25.91 1.98 9.47
CA ALA A 317 26.14 1.01 8.41
C ALA A 317 26.55 1.70 7.09
N ALA A 318 25.86 2.77 6.69
CA ALA A 318 26.20 3.57 5.52
C ALA A 318 27.60 4.17 5.62
N GLU A 319 27.98 4.68 6.81
CA GLU A 319 29.33 5.19 7.03
C GLU A 319 30.40 4.08 6.99
N PHE A 320 30.05 2.87 7.41
CA PHE A 320 30.91 1.70 7.24
C PHE A 320 31.12 1.36 5.75
N HIS A 321 30.04 1.32 4.94
CA HIS A 321 30.13 1.15 3.48
C HIS A 321 30.97 2.26 2.83
N ALA A 322 30.76 3.52 3.22
CA ALA A 322 31.57 4.64 2.73
C ALA A 322 33.07 4.43 2.97
N LYS A 323 33.44 4.02 4.18
CA LYS A 323 34.84 3.76 4.54
C LYS A 323 35.42 2.58 3.76
N LYS A 324 34.63 1.50 3.58
CA LYS A 324 34.98 0.35 2.71
C LYS A 324 35.33 0.84 1.31
N PHE A 325 34.51 1.70 0.72
CA PHE A 325 34.70 2.18 -0.65
C PHE A 325 35.80 3.24 -0.82
N LEU A 326 36.04 4.08 0.19
CA LEU A 326 37.05 5.15 0.15
C LEU A 326 38.47 4.65 0.44
N LYS A 327 38.61 3.70 1.37
CA LYS A 327 39.92 3.24 1.87
C LYS A 327 40.24 1.79 1.54
N GLY A 328 39.26 1.05 1.05
CA GLY A 328 39.37 -0.39 0.90
C GLY A 328 39.38 -1.12 2.25
N ILE A 329 39.31 -2.45 2.19
CA ILE A 329 39.53 -3.31 3.35
C ILE A 329 40.59 -4.35 2.95
N PRO A 330 41.86 -4.13 3.33
CA PRO A 330 42.97 -5.00 2.90
C PRO A 330 42.78 -6.47 3.25
N LYS A 331 42.13 -6.77 4.40
CA LYS A 331 41.91 -8.13 4.88
C LYS A 331 40.95 -8.96 4.01
N ILE A 332 40.20 -8.33 3.11
CA ILE A 332 39.26 -9.00 2.19
C ILE A 332 39.53 -8.62 0.72
N ASN A 333 40.75 -8.15 0.40
CA ASN A 333 41.16 -7.73 -0.95
C ASN A 333 40.22 -6.72 -1.64
N PHE A 334 39.50 -5.92 -0.86
CA PHE A 334 38.62 -4.90 -1.42
C PHE A 334 39.41 -3.61 -1.66
N ALA A 335 39.63 -3.27 -2.93
CA ALA A 335 40.29 -2.04 -3.33
C ALA A 335 39.33 -0.84 -3.21
N PRO A 336 39.82 0.38 -2.92
CA PRO A 336 39.00 1.58 -3.01
C PRO A 336 38.38 1.73 -4.41
N CYS A 337 37.09 2.04 -4.45
CA CYS A 337 36.31 2.19 -5.69
C CYS A 337 35.50 3.50 -5.72
N MET A 338 35.69 4.37 -4.72
CA MET A 338 35.04 5.68 -4.64
C MET A 338 36.04 6.73 -4.15
N THR A 339 35.98 7.92 -4.75
CA THR A 339 36.75 9.10 -4.32
C THR A 339 36.00 9.90 -3.25
N GLN A 340 36.71 10.77 -2.53
CA GLN A 340 36.09 11.68 -1.56
C GLN A 340 35.03 12.60 -2.21
N SER A 341 35.29 13.08 -3.42
CA SER A 341 34.33 13.90 -4.18
C SER A 341 33.06 13.11 -4.54
N GLN A 342 33.21 11.84 -4.94
CA GLN A 342 32.05 10.97 -5.22
C GLN A 342 31.24 10.66 -3.95
N TYR A 343 31.89 10.48 -2.80
CA TYR A 343 31.22 10.34 -1.51
C TYR A 343 30.35 11.57 -1.18
N GLU A 344 30.92 12.77 -1.28
CA GLU A 344 30.21 14.02 -1.02
C GLU A 344 29.05 14.23 -2.00
N ALA A 345 29.27 13.91 -3.28
CA ALA A 345 28.24 13.97 -4.30
C ALA A 345 27.08 13.01 -4.01
N ALA A 346 27.36 11.75 -3.67
CA ALA A 346 26.34 10.75 -3.32
C ALA A 346 25.58 11.13 -2.04
N LEU A 347 26.27 11.71 -1.05
CA LEU A 347 25.65 12.18 0.19
C LEU A 347 24.71 13.37 -0.03
N LYS A 348 25.08 14.28 -0.96
CA LYS A 348 24.22 15.38 -1.41
C LYS A 348 23.04 14.86 -2.22
N GLU A 349 23.29 13.96 -3.16
CA GLU A 349 22.26 13.36 -4.03
C GLU A 349 21.20 12.61 -3.19
N SER A 350 21.62 11.85 -2.17
CA SER A 350 20.67 11.15 -1.29
C SER A 350 19.81 12.11 -0.46
N LYS A 351 20.34 13.28 -0.11
CA LYS A 351 19.54 14.33 0.54
C LYS A 351 18.48 14.88 -0.41
N ILE A 352 18.88 15.21 -1.64
CA ILE A 352 17.95 15.73 -2.66
C ILE A 352 16.83 14.71 -2.90
N ALA A 353 17.16 13.43 -3.11
CA ALA A 353 16.17 12.39 -3.32
C ALA A 353 15.20 12.23 -2.14
N TYR A 354 15.70 12.30 -0.89
CA TYR A 354 14.85 12.28 0.29
C TYR A 354 13.94 13.51 0.38
N ASP A 355 14.48 14.71 0.14
CA ASP A 355 13.71 15.95 0.19
C ASP A 355 12.63 15.97 -0.90
N GLU A 356 12.92 15.49 -2.12
CA GLU A 356 11.94 15.30 -3.21
C GLU A 356 10.84 14.31 -2.82
N PHE A 357 11.20 13.20 -2.19
CA PHE A 357 10.23 12.23 -1.65
C PHE A 357 9.29 12.89 -0.64
N LYS A 358 9.82 13.65 0.33
CA LYS A 358 9.01 14.35 1.33
C LYS A 358 8.14 15.45 0.71
N ALA A 359 8.66 16.17 -0.29
CA ALA A 359 7.91 17.18 -1.02
C ALA A 359 6.70 16.57 -1.74
N ARG A 360 6.87 15.44 -2.44
CA ARG A 360 5.75 14.73 -3.08
C ARG A 360 4.69 14.27 -2.08
N GLN A 361 5.10 13.70 -0.94
CA GLN A 361 4.13 13.33 0.12
C GLN A 361 3.35 14.55 0.64
N ALA A 362 4.01 15.69 0.80
CA ALA A 362 3.37 16.92 1.26
C ALA A 362 2.40 17.47 0.20
N GLU A 363 2.78 17.44 -1.08
CA GLU A 363 1.93 17.85 -2.20
C GLU A 363 0.68 16.98 -2.32
N GLU A 364 0.83 15.65 -2.26
CA GLU A 364 -0.30 14.71 -2.30
C GLU A 364 -1.26 14.92 -1.12
N LYS A 365 -0.71 15.11 0.08
CA LYS A 365 -1.53 15.41 1.28
C LYS A 365 -2.25 16.76 1.15
N ALA A 366 -1.59 17.78 0.62
CA ALA A 366 -2.21 19.09 0.40
C ALA A 366 -3.32 19.02 -0.65
N ALA A 367 -3.12 18.28 -1.75
CA ALA A 367 -4.13 18.06 -2.78
C ALA A 367 -5.36 17.34 -2.22
N GLN A 368 -5.15 16.27 -1.43
CA GLN A 368 -6.24 15.58 -0.73
C GLN A 368 -6.98 16.50 0.24
N GLN A 369 -6.24 17.28 1.03
CA GLN A 369 -6.85 18.21 1.99
C GLN A 369 -7.71 19.27 1.28
N ALA A 370 -7.25 19.79 0.14
CA ALA A 370 -8.01 20.75 -0.66
C ALA A 370 -9.34 20.16 -1.18
N LEU A 371 -9.36 18.88 -1.58
CA LEU A 371 -10.60 18.18 -1.94
C LEU A 371 -11.56 18.10 -0.74
N TYR A 372 -11.03 17.81 0.45
CA TYR A 372 -11.83 17.68 1.66
C TYR A 372 -12.38 19.04 2.12
N ASP A 373 -11.59 20.10 2.01
CA ASP A 373 -12.02 21.47 2.31
C ASP A 373 -13.17 21.89 1.39
N LYS A 374 -13.03 21.62 0.08
CA LYS A 374 -14.10 21.86 -0.89
C LYS A 374 -15.38 21.07 -0.55
N ALA A 375 -15.25 19.79 -0.16
CA ALA A 375 -16.41 19.00 0.25
C ALA A 375 -17.07 19.59 1.52
N ARG A 376 -16.30 20.08 2.49
CA ARG A 376 -16.84 20.72 3.70
C ARG A 376 -17.68 21.96 3.38
N GLU A 377 -17.26 22.78 2.43
CA GLU A 377 -18.03 23.94 1.97
C GLU A 377 -19.40 23.54 1.41
N ALA A 378 -19.51 22.35 0.82
CA ALA A 378 -20.75 21.81 0.26
C ALA A 378 -21.63 21.06 1.27
N LEU A 379 -21.24 20.92 2.55
CA LEU A 379 -22.05 20.21 3.55
C LEU A 379 -23.49 20.72 3.72
N PRO A 380 -23.80 22.04 3.58
CA PRO A 380 -25.19 22.49 3.59
C PRO A 380 -26.07 21.81 2.52
N GLU A 381 -25.51 21.49 1.35
CA GLU A 381 -26.20 20.71 0.31
C GLU A 381 -26.58 19.32 0.82
N LEU A 382 -25.62 18.59 1.40
CA LEU A 382 -25.88 17.26 1.95
C LEU A 382 -26.91 17.27 3.07
N ARG A 383 -26.86 18.27 3.96
CA ARG A 383 -27.86 18.42 5.02
C ARG A 383 -29.27 18.57 4.44
N ALA A 384 -29.41 19.34 3.35
CA ALA A 384 -30.68 19.49 2.66
C ALA A 384 -31.14 18.18 1.99
N GLU A 385 -30.23 17.44 1.35
CA GLU A 385 -30.54 16.13 0.75
C GLU A 385 -30.99 15.11 1.80
N LEU A 386 -30.29 15.03 2.94
CA LEU A 386 -30.66 14.15 4.05
C LEU A 386 -31.99 14.54 4.69
N ALA A 387 -32.26 15.84 4.86
CA ALA A 387 -33.54 16.32 5.35
C ALA A 387 -34.69 15.96 4.39
N ALA A 388 -34.46 16.00 3.08
CA ALA A 388 -35.47 15.65 2.07
C ALA A 388 -35.87 14.17 2.12
N VAL A 389 -34.96 13.28 2.54
CA VAL A 389 -35.26 11.85 2.77
C VAL A 389 -35.65 11.53 4.22
N GLY A 390 -35.94 12.56 5.03
CA GLY A 390 -36.51 12.41 6.37
C GLY A 390 -35.50 12.17 7.49
N VAL A 391 -34.19 12.30 7.23
CA VAL A 391 -33.17 12.22 8.27
C VAL A 391 -33.20 13.48 9.12
N LYS A 392 -33.62 13.34 10.38
CA LYS A 392 -33.58 14.42 11.37
C LYS A 392 -32.16 14.55 11.92
N ILE A 393 -31.45 15.58 11.47
CA ILE A 393 -30.17 15.96 12.05
C ILE A 393 -30.51 16.78 13.30
N GLY A 394 -30.07 16.31 14.48
CA GLY A 394 -30.21 17.12 15.69
C GLY A 394 -29.50 18.45 15.47
N GLU A 395 -30.20 19.58 15.66
CA GLU A 395 -29.52 20.86 15.76
C GLU A 395 -28.54 20.74 16.94
N GLY A 396 -27.25 20.67 16.64
CA GLY A 396 -26.21 20.47 17.64
C GLY A 396 -26.35 21.53 18.74
N GLN A 397 -26.28 21.06 19.99
CA GLN A 397 -26.16 21.92 21.18
C GLN A 397 -24.84 22.68 21.20
#